data_AF-A0A9N9SZ82-F1
#
_entry.id   AF-A0A9N9SZ82-F1
#
_cell.length_a   1.000
_cell.length_b   1.000
_cell.length_c   1.000
_cell.angle_alpha   90.00
_cell.angle_beta   90.00
_cell.angle_gamma   90.00
#
_symmetry.space_group_name_H-M   'P 1'
#
loop_
_entity.id
_entity.type
_entity.pdbx_description
1 polymer ?
#
loop_
_entity_poly.entity_id
_entity_poly.type
_entity_poly.pdbx_seq_one_letter_code
_entity_poly.pdbx_strand_id
1 'polypeptide(L)'
;MKDVSSKFLTDIVASCFFGYEVKCFRNDESDFVNFTKNLFSHKVALLPFFRLFSYFFVPTFVSLFKLNFLDNTLLKKIIIDTLYYRETNNVKRNDFIDLLKQLNTNCKEDCEIEFGTDRLISQLITFYIAGFETTSNAVAFALYELGLRTDCQDRLREEILSIIKTEEDITYENLQKLKYLDMVLSGDRFGLICAKIGLVYFLRKFKIDRCAETPDKMLLNPRSPFMVPLNGIKMTVHKSRYF
;
A
#
# COMPACT_ATOMS: atom_id res chain seq x y z
N MET A 1 -11.28 3.05 9.24
CA MET A 1 -10.35 3.72 8.30
C MET A 1 -9.12 2.91 7.92
N LYS A 2 -8.38 2.30 8.86
CA LYS A 2 -7.22 1.46 8.50
C LYS A 2 -7.59 0.33 7.54
N ASP A 3 -8.64 -0.45 7.83
CA ASP A 3 -9.11 -1.53 6.95
C ASP A 3 -9.46 -1.03 5.53
N VAL A 4 -10.22 0.06 5.44
CA VAL A 4 -10.60 0.70 4.17
C VAL A 4 -9.36 1.18 3.38
N SER A 5 -8.40 1.81 4.05
CA SER A 5 -7.16 2.31 3.42
C SER A 5 -6.27 1.15 2.98
N SER A 6 -6.22 0.08 3.76
CA SER A 6 -5.52 -1.16 3.44
C SER A 6 -6.13 -1.84 2.22
N LYS A 7 -7.45 -2.03 2.15
CA LYS A 7 -8.13 -2.62 0.97
C LYS A 7 -7.88 -1.81 -0.30
N PHE A 8 -7.99 -0.49 -0.21
CA PHE A 8 -7.71 0.41 -1.33
C PHE A 8 -6.27 0.27 -1.85
N LEU A 9 -5.30 0.31 -0.93
CA LEU A 9 -3.91 0.23 -1.31
C LEU A 9 -3.54 -1.17 -1.83
N THR A 10 -4.13 -2.23 -1.27
CA THR A 10 -3.96 -3.59 -1.79
C THR A 10 -4.36 -3.68 -3.25
N ASP A 11 -5.51 -3.11 -3.66
CA ASP A 11 -5.94 -3.11 -5.05
C ASP A 11 -4.97 -2.34 -5.97
N ILE A 12 -4.48 -1.17 -5.53
CA ILE A 12 -3.50 -0.38 -6.29
C ILE A 12 -2.19 -1.15 -6.46
N VAL A 13 -1.62 -1.64 -5.36
CA VAL A 13 -0.31 -2.30 -5.41
C VAL A 13 -0.42 -3.63 -6.14
N ALA A 14 -1.49 -4.40 -5.96
CA ALA A 14 -1.74 -5.63 -6.73
C ALA A 14 -1.77 -5.37 -8.24
N SER A 15 -2.46 -4.30 -8.66
CA SER A 15 -2.54 -3.93 -10.08
C SER A 15 -1.20 -3.41 -10.63
N CYS A 16 -0.52 -2.51 -9.92
CA CYS A 16 0.70 -1.87 -10.41
C CYS A 16 1.97 -2.73 -10.28
N PHE A 17 2.05 -3.59 -9.27
CA PHE A 17 3.24 -4.42 -9.03
C PHE A 17 3.11 -5.80 -9.65
N PHE A 18 1.93 -6.42 -9.53
CA PHE A 18 1.72 -7.81 -9.92
C PHE A 18 0.85 -7.94 -11.18
N GLY A 19 0.25 -6.84 -11.65
CA GLY A 19 -0.71 -6.86 -12.76
C GLY A 19 -1.95 -7.69 -12.46
N TYR A 20 -2.33 -7.77 -11.18
CA TYR A 20 -3.43 -8.62 -10.71
C TYR A 20 -4.59 -7.76 -10.16
N GLU A 21 -5.82 -8.06 -10.57
CA GLU A 21 -7.02 -7.39 -10.07
C GLU A 21 -7.64 -8.15 -8.90
N VAL A 22 -7.40 -7.69 -7.68
CA VAL A 22 -7.93 -8.35 -6.48
C VAL A 22 -9.40 -8.00 -6.21
N LYS A 23 -9.78 -6.73 -6.41
CA LYS A 23 -11.12 -6.18 -6.13
C LYS A 23 -11.49 -6.36 -4.64
N CYS A 24 -10.59 -5.92 -3.77
CA CYS A 24 -10.64 -6.11 -2.31
C CYS A 24 -11.93 -5.59 -1.65
N PHE A 25 -12.60 -4.60 -2.24
CA PHE A 25 -13.87 -4.07 -1.71
C PHE A 25 -15.09 -4.96 -1.97
N ARG A 26 -15.00 -5.91 -2.92
CA ARG A 26 -16.07 -6.87 -3.24
C ARG A 26 -15.77 -8.27 -2.70
N ASN A 27 -14.50 -8.61 -2.54
CA ASN A 27 -14.05 -9.93 -2.11
C ASN A 27 -13.04 -9.83 -0.95
N ASP A 28 -13.57 -9.86 0.27
CA ASP A 28 -12.80 -9.72 1.51
C ASP A 28 -11.95 -10.96 1.88
N GLU A 29 -12.12 -12.07 1.15
CA GLU A 29 -11.48 -13.37 1.41
C GLU A 29 -10.51 -13.82 0.31
N SER A 30 -10.15 -12.94 -0.62
CA SER A 30 -9.15 -13.30 -1.64
C SER A 30 -7.82 -13.71 -1.01
N ASP A 31 -7.12 -14.65 -1.66
CA ASP A 31 -5.81 -15.15 -1.23
C ASP A 31 -4.81 -14.03 -0.95
N PHE A 32 -4.86 -12.97 -1.77
CA PHE A 32 -3.98 -11.81 -1.62
C PHE A 32 -4.32 -10.99 -0.38
N VAL A 33 -5.60 -10.77 -0.07
CA VAL A 33 -6.03 -10.08 1.17
C VAL A 33 -5.67 -10.89 2.41
N ASN A 34 -5.86 -12.20 2.39
CA ASN A 34 -5.47 -13.09 3.49
C ASN A 34 -3.95 -13.11 3.69
N PHE A 35 -3.18 -13.13 2.60
CA PHE A 35 -1.73 -12.97 2.65
C PHE A 35 -1.33 -11.64 3.31
N THR A 36 -1.88 -10.50 2.88
CA THR A 36 -1.62 -9.19 3.49
C THR A 36 -1.95 -9.19 4.98
N LYS A 37 -3.12 -9.72 5.36
CA LYS A 37 -3.54 -9.80 6.76
C LYS A 37 -2.56 -10.65 7.58
N ASN A 38 -2.08 -11.77 7.06
CA ASN A 38 -1.13 -12.64 7.74
C ASN A 38 0.26 -11.99 7.89
N LEU A 39 0.74 -11.33 6.83
CA LEU A 39 2.02 -10.60 6.85
C LEU A 39 2.06 -9.52 7.92
N PHE A 40 0.96 -8.79 8.08
CA PHE A 40 0.88 -7.64 8.98
C PHE A 40 0.06 -7.94 10.25
N SER A 41 -0.20 -9.22 10.56
CA SER A 41 -0.95 -9.56 11.78
C SER A 41 -0.10 -9.32 13.04
N HIS A 42 -0.59 -8.46 13.92
CA HIS A 42 0.09 -8.11 15.18
C HIS A 42 -0.03 -9.17 16.28
N LYS A 43 -0.57 -10.36 15.99
CA LYS A 43 -0.86 -11.38 17.02
C LYS A 43 0.39 -12.05 17.60
N VAL A 44 1.57 -11.87 16.98
CA VAL A 44 2.83 -12.45 17.46
C VAL A 44 3.94 -11.40 17.31
N ALA A 45 4.01 -10.43 18.22
CA ALA A 45 4.89 -9.26 18.08
C ALA A 45 6.40 -9.53 18.23
N LEU A 46 6.79 -10.61 18.93
CA LEU A 46 8.21 -10.85 19.26
C LEU A 46 8.98 -11.54 18.13
N LEU A 47 8.45 -12.62 17.55
CA LEU A 47 9.16 -13.42 16.53
C LEU A 47 9.51 -12.65 15.25
N PRO A 48 8.60 -11.87 14.63
CA PRO A 48 8.91 -11.06 13.45
C PRO A 48 9.91 -9.94 13.77
N PHE A 49 9.84 -9.36 14.97
CA PHE A 49 10.81 -8.36 15.42
C PHE A 49 12.20 -8.97 15.58
N PHE A 50 12.33 -10.12 16.25
CA PHE A 50 13.61 -10.82 16.37
C PHE A 50 14.17 -11.26 15.00
N ARG A 51 13.31 -11.69 14.07
CA ARG A 51 13.72 -11.99 12.67
C ARG A 51 14.24 -10.74 11.96
N LEU A 52 13.52 -9.63 11.99
CA LEU A 52 13.97 -8.38 11.37
C LEU A 52 15.26 -7.85 12.01
N PHE A 53 15.32 -7.87 13.34
CA PHE A 53 16.46 -7.43 14.13
C PHE A 53 17.70 -8.30 13.85
N SER A 54 17.55 -9.62 13.79
CA SER A 54 18.67 -10.52 13.46
C SER A 54 19.20 -10.32 12.05
N TYR A 55 18.34 -10.05 11.06
CA TYR A 55 18.79 -9.73 9.69
C TYR A 55 19.58 -8.41 9.64
N PHE A 56 19.24 -7.41 10.45
CA PHE A 56 19.90 -6.11 10.46
C PHE A 56 21.17 -6.06 11.32
N PHE A 57 21.14 -6.67 12.52
CA PHE A 57 22.21 -6.57 13.51
C PHE A 57 23.10 -7.80 13.61
N VAL A 58 22.63 -8.98 13.17
CA VAL A 58 23.38 -10.24 13.29
C VAL A 58 23.25 -11.11 12.02
N PRO A 59 23.66 -10.61 10.84
CA PRO A 59 23.48 -11.30 9.57
C PRO A 59 24.15 -12.69 9.54
N THR A 60 25.28 -12.87 10.24
CA THR A 60 25.98 -14.16 10.36
C THR A 60 25.13 -15.24 11.03
N PHE A 61 24.33 -14.88 12.05
CA PHE A 61 23.45 -15.81 12.74
C PHE A 61 22.30 -16.28 11.85
N VAL A 62 21.75 -15.35 11.06
CA VAL A 62 20.72 -15.64 10.06
C VAL A 62 21.25 -16.60 8.99
N SER A 63 22.46 -16.36 8.48
CA SER A 63 23.07 -17.24 7.47
C SER A 63 23.38 -18.63 8.02
N LEU A 64 23.75 -18.74 9.29
CA LEU A 64 24.11 -20.01 9.94
C LEU A 64 22.87 -20.89 10.18
N PHE A 65 21.77 -20.30 10.66
CA PHE A 65 20.55 -21.03 10.99
C PHE A 65 19.51 -21.05 9.85
N LYS A 66 19.82 -20.45 8.69
CA LYS A 66 18.93 -20.34 7.53
C LYS A 66 17.51 -19.89 7.90
N LEU A 67 17.42 -18.85 8.73
CA LEU A 67 16.14 -18.36 9.23
C LEU A 67 15.35 -17.67 8.09
N ASN A 68 14.20 -18.23 7.75
CA ASN A 68 13.29 -17.63 6.78
C ASN A 68 12.62 -16.40 7.38
N PHE A 69 12.78 -15.27 6.70
CA PHE A 69 12.18 -14.00 7.09
C PHE A 69 10.65 -14.06 7.01
N LEU A 70 10.13 -14.65 5.92
CA LEU A 70 8.71 -14.62 5.56
C LEU A 70 8.34 -15.88 4.78
N ASP A 71 7.17 -16.47 5.05
CA ASP A 71 6.60 -17.52 4.21
C ASP A 71 6.04 -16.87 2.94
N ASN A 72 6.80 -16.97 1.85
CA ASN A 72 6.48 -16.35 0.58
C ASN A 72 5.89 -17.34 -0.43
N THR A 73 5.58 -18.58 -0.01
CA THR A 73 5.15 -19.67 -0.91
C THR A 73 3.94 -19.28 -1.77
N LEU A 74 2.90 -18.72 -1.15
CA LEU A 74 1.69 -18.28 -1.85
C LEU A 74 1.96 -17.16 -2.85
N LEU A 75 2.67 -16.11 -2.44
CA LEU A 75 2.96 -14.96 -3.31
C LEU A 75 3.92 -15.35 -4.44
N LYS A 76 4.92 -16.19 -4.14
CA LYS A 76 5.82 -16.79 -5.13
C LYS A 76 5.03 -17.58 -6.17
N LYS A 77 4.06 -18.40 -5.75
CA LYS A 77 3.18 -19.14 -6.67
C LYS A 77 2.39 -18.19 -7.58
N ILE A 78 1.72 -17.18 -7.02
CA ILE A 78 0.94 -16.19 -7.79
C ILE A 78 1.83 -15.49 -8.83
N ILE A 79 3.03 -15.07 -8.45
CA ILE A 79 3.96 -14.39 -9.37
C ILE A 79 4.41 -15.35 -10.47
N ILE A 80 4.80 -16.59 -10.14
CA ILE A 80 5.22 -17.59 -11.13
C ILE A 80 4.10 -17.88 -12.13
N ASP A 81 2.88 -18.14 -11.64
CA ASP A 81 1.71 -18.39 -12.48
C ASP A 81 1.43 -17.19 -13.41
N THR A 82 1.58 -15.98 -12.89
CA THR A 82 1.44 -14.74 -13.68
C THR A 82 2.52 -14.61 -14.75
N LEU A 83 3.78 -14.90 -14.41
CA LEU A 83 4.90 -14.85 -15.36
C LEU A 83 4.71 -15.85 -16.50
N TYR A 84 4.30 -17.08 -16.17
CA TYR A 84 4.03 -18.15 -17.12
C TYR A 84 2.85 -17.81 -18.05
N TYR A 85 1.75 -17.29 -17.48
CA TYR A 85 0.60 -16.85 -18.26
C TYR A 85 0.98 -15.76 -19.27
N ARG A 86 1.79 -14.78 -18.87
CA ARG A 86 2.22 -13.69 -19.76
C ARG A 86 3.13 -14.18 -20.89
N GLU A 87 4.03 -15.11 -20.62
CA GLU A 87 4.94 -15.67 -21.63
C GLU A 87 4.17 -16.50 -22.67
N THR A 88 3.21 -17.29 -22.22
CA THR A 88 2.38 -18.12 -23.10
C THR A 88 1.40 -17.31 -23.96
N ASN A 89 0.85 -16.22 -23.42
CA ASN A 89 -0.17 -15.40 -24.09
C ASN A 89 0.39 -14.11 -24.71
N ASN A 90 1.71 -13.87 -24.62
CA ASN A 90 2.40 -12.68 -25.10
C ASN A 90 1.77 -11.35 -24.62
N VAL A 91 1.39 -11.31 -23.34
CA VAL A 91 0.73 -10.16 -22.70
C VAL A 91 1.77 -9.22 -22.10
N LYS A 92 1.70 -7.93 -22.46
CA LYS A 92 2.51 -6.85 -21.88
C LYS A 92 1.61 -5.80 -21.24
N ARG A 93 1.85 -5.48 -19.97
CA ARG A 93 1.03 -4.55 -19.16
C ARG A 93 1.79 -3.26 -18.80
N ASN A 94 3.11 -3.23 -18.98
CA ASN A 94 4.01 -2.15 -18.58
C ASN A 94 3.95 -1.85 -17.07
N ASP A 95 3.89 -2.91 -16.28
CA ASP A 95 3.88 -2.85 -14.83
C ASP A 95 5.26 -3.18 -14.23
N PHE A 96 5.35 -3.30 -12.91
CA PHE A 96 6.63 -3.51 -12.24
C PHE A 96 7.29 -4.86 -12.60
N ILE A 97 6.50 -5.91 -12.88
CA ILE A 97 7.04 -7.18 -13.39
C ILE A 97 7.73 -6.96 -14.74
N ASP A 98 7.08 -6.23 -15.65
CA ASP A 98 7.63 -5.97 -16.98
C ASP A 98 8.89 -5.09 -16.90
N LEU A 99 8.91 -4.12 -15.98
CA LEU A 99 10.10 -3.30 -15.69
C LEU A 99 11.26 -4.16 -15.15
N LEU A 100 11.00 -5.06 -14.20
CA LEU A 100 12.04 -5.95 -13.66
C LEU A 100 12.55 -6.94 -14.73
N LYS A 101 11.68 -7.44 -15.62
CA LYS A 101 12.10 -8.26 -16.78
C LYS A 101 13.00 -7.46 -17.73
N GLN A 102 12.59 -6.24 -18.09
CA GLN A 102 13.39 -5.36 -18.97
C GLN A 102 14.75 -5.02 -18.36
N LEU A 103 14.78 -4.70 -17.06
CA LEU A 103 16.04 -4.49 -16.33
C LEU A 103 16.93 -5.73 -16.39
N ASN A 104 16.37 -6.92 -16.19
CA ASN A 104 17.14 -8.17 -16.28
C ASN A 104 17.74 -8.39 -17.68
N THR A 105 16.97 -8.15 -18.74
CA THR A 105 17.45 -8.28 -20.12
C THR A 105 18.56 -7.27 -20.43
N ASN A 106 18.38 -6.00 -20.05
CA ASN A 106 19.37 -4.95 -20.30
C ASN A 106 20.63 -5.14 -19.45
N CYS A 107 20.52 -5.67 -18.24
CA CYS A 107 21.67 -5.97 -17.38
C CYS A 107 22.56 -7.11 -17.91
N LYS A 108 22.06 -7.99 -18.80
CA LYS A 108 22.89 -9.04 -19.42
C LYS A 108 24.00 -8.50 -20.32
N GLU A 109 23.90 -7.24 -20.77
CA GLU A 109 24.88 -6.61 -21.65
C GLU A 109 25.97 -5.82 -20.90
N ASP A 110 25.74 -5.36 -19.65
CA ASP A 110 26.64 -4.43 -18.95
C ASP A 110 26.79 -4.64 -17.42
N CYS A 111 26.18 -5.66 -16.80
CA CYS A 111 26.22 -5.86 -15.34
C CYS A 111 26.37 -7.36 -14.94
N GLU A 112 27.18 -7.66 -13.92
CA GLU A 112 27.31 -9.02 -13.32
C GLU A 112 26.05 -9.51 -12.57
N ILE A 113 24.95 -8.76 -12.59
CA ILE A 113 23.75 -9.05 -11.80
C ILE A 113 22.67 -9.69 -12.68
N GLU A 114 22.71 -11.02 -12.81
CA GLU A 114 21.58 -11.78 -13.37
C GLU A 114 20.43 -11.86 -12.35
N PHE A 115 19.24 -11.40 -12.73
CA PHE A 115 18.03 -11.62 -11.93
C PHE A 115 17.45 -12.99 -12.27
N GLY A 116 17.83 -14.01 -11.48
CA GLY A 116 17.06 -15.25 -11.44
C GLY A 116 15.61 -14.99 -11.01
N THR A 117 14.67 -15.85 -11.41
CA THR A 117 13.24 -15.75 -11.08
C THR A 117 12.99 -15.52 -9.59
N ASP A 118 13.77 -16.17 -8.72
CA ASP A 118 13.68 -16.00 -7.27
C ASP A 118 14.05 -14.60 -6.77
N ARG A 119 15.03 -13.94 -7.43
CA ARG A 119 15.44 -12.57 -7.09
C ARG A 119 14.38 -11.56 -7.53
N LEU A 120 13.80 -11.74 -8.72
CA LEU A 120 12.70 -10.92 -9.22
C LEU A 120 11.49 -11.01 -8.27
N ILE A 121 11.13 -12.23 -7.88
CA ILE A 121 10.05 -12.47 -6.92
C ILE A 121 10.37 -11.78 -5.59
N SER A 122 11.56 -11.99 -5.04
CA SER A 122 11.97 -11.35 -3.78
C SER A 122 11.86 -9.83 -3.83
N GLN A 123 12.25 -9.20 -4.94
CA GLN A 123 12.15 -7.74 -5.10
C GLN A 123 10.70 -7.24 -5.11
N LEU A 124 9.79 -7.95 -5.80
CA LEU A 124 8.36 -7.64 -5.80
C LEU A 124 7.78 -7.68 -4.38
N ILE A 125 8.14 -8.73 -3.62
CA ILE A 125 7.68 -8.89 -2.23
C ILE A 125 8.21 -7.76 -1.35
N THR A 126 9.49 -7.41 -1.47
CA THR A 126 10.10 -6.33 -0.69
C THR A 126 9.41 -4.99 -0.94
N PHE A 127 9.18 -4.61 -2.19
CA PHE A 127 8.49 -3.36 -2.49
C PHE A 127 7.03 -3.37 -2.06
N TYR A 128 6.35 -4.51 -2.18
CA TYR A 128 4.99 -4.67 -1.66
C TYR A 128 4.95 -4.37 -0.16
N ILE A 129 5.83 -4.99 0.63
CA ILE A 129 5.86 -4.81 2.09
C ILE A 129 6.21 -3.37 2.46
N ALA A 130 7.24 -2.81 1.85
CA ALA A 130 7.73 -1.46 2.15
C ALA A 130 6.69 -0.37 1.82
N GLY A 131 6.01 -0.50 0.68
CA GLY A 131 5.02 0.48 0.23
C GLY A 131 3.65 0.34 0.88
N PHE A 132 3.25 -0.88 1.25
CA PHE A 132 1.91 -1.15 1.74
C PHE A 132 1.64 -0.55 3.13
N GLU A 133 2.46 -0.88 4.11
CA GLU A 133 2.14 -0.54 5.50
C GLU A 133 2.27 0.97 5.75
N THR A 134 3.31 1.59 5.20
CA THR A 134 3.58 3.03 5.32
C THR A 134 2.47 3.87 4.69
N THR A 135 2.10 3.56 3.44
CA THR A 135 1.11 4.34 2.68
C THR A 135 -0.31 4.14 3.23
N SER A 136 -0.68 2.91 3.61
CA SER A 136 -2.03 2.65 4.16
C SER A 136 -2.23 3.33 5.52
N ASN A 137 -1.17 3.43 6.35
CA ASN A 137 -1.20 4.19 7.59
C ASN A 137 -1.27 5.70 7.32
N ALA A 138 -0.49 6.22 6.37
CA ALA A 138 -0.54 7.64 6.01
C ALA A 138 -1.94 8.09 5.58
N VAL A 139 -2.60 7.31 4.71
CA VAL A 139 -3.99 7.58 4.29
C VAL A 139 -4.95 7.47 5.48
N ALA A 140 -4.82 6.43 6.31
CA ALA A 140 -5.70 6.24 7.46
C ALA A 140 -5.58 7.38 8.48
N PHE A 141 -4.37 7.87 8.75
CA PHE A 141 -4.11 8.98 9.66
C PHE A 141 -4.58 10.31 9.10
N ALA A 142 -4.36 10.56 7.80
CA ALA A 142 -4.86 11.77 7.16
C ALA A 142 -6.40 11.83 7.22
N LEU A 143 -7.09 10.72 6.90
CA LEU A 143 -8.56 10.67 6.98
C LEU A 143 -9.08 10.81 8.42
N TYR A 144 -8.33 10.30 9.40
CA TYR A 144 -8.62 10.49 10.82
C TYR A 144 -8.55 11.97 11.22
N GLU A 145 -7.43 12.64 10.95
CA GLU A 145 -7.24 14.07 11.28
C GLU A 145 -8.26 14.95 10.56
N LEU A 146 -8.53 14.67 9.28
CA LEU A 146 -9.53 15.41 8.50
C LEU A 146 -10.95 15.21 9.02
N GLY A 147 -11.31 14.03 9.54
CA GLY A 147 -12.65 13.84 10.12
C GLY A 147 -12.79 14.44 11.53
N LEU A 148 -11.69 14.77 12.19
CA LEU A 148 -11.69 15.58 13.42
C LEU A 148 -11.73 17.08 13.13
N ARG A 149 -11.19 17.53 11.98
CA ARG A 149 -11.13 18.93 11.54
C ARG A 149 -11.90 19.13 10.24
N THR A 150 -13.21 19.32 10.36
CA THR A 150 -14.13 19.46 9.21
C THR A 150 -13.82 20.70 8.36
N ASP A 151 -13.32 21.78 8.94
CA ASP A 151 -12.86 22.98 8.25
C ASP A 151 -11.71 22.67 7.28
N CYS A 152 -10.73 21.88 7.72
CA CYS A 152 -9.62 21.43 6.89
C CYS A 152 -10.09 20.43 5.82
N GLN A 153 -11.04 19.55 6.16
CA GLN A 153 -11.62 18.60 5.20
C GLN A 153 -12.40 19.30 4.10
N ASP A 154 -13.25 20.27 4.44
CA ASP A 154 -14.07 21.00 3.47
C ASP A 154 -13.17 21.84 2.55
N ARG A 155 -12.15 22.52 3.09
CA ARG A 155 -11.13 23.22 2.28
C ARG A 155 -10.38 22.30 1.33
N LEU A 156 -9.95 21.12 1.79
CA LEU A 156 -9.27 20.15 0.93
C LEU A 156 -10.21 19.62 -0.16
N ARG A 157 -11.47 19.36 0.17
CA ARG A 157 -12.48 18.94 -0.80
C ARG A 157 -12.71 20.00 -1.87
N GLU A 158 -12.78 21.27 -1.50
CA GLU A 158 -12.91 22.38 -2.45
C GLU A 158 -11.73 22.42 -3.43
N GLU A 159 -10.49 22.29 -2.93
CA GLU A 159 -9.31 22.20 -3.80
C GLU A 159 -9.42 21.01 -4.76
N ILE A 160 -9.72 19.80 -4.25
CA ILE A 160 -9.84 18.60 -5.06
C ILE A 160 -10.91 18.77 -6.14
N LEU A 161 -12.10 19.25 -5.79
CA LEU A 161 -13.22 19.41 -6.72
C LEU A 161 -12.98 20.53 -7.75
N SER A 162 -12.14 21.51 -7.43
CA SER A 162 -11.79 22.58 -8.37
C SER A 162 -10.90 22.08 -9.52
N ILE A 163 -10.03 21.10 -9.25
CA ILE A 163 -9.03 20.57 -10.20
C ILE A 163 -9.48 19.24 -10.81
N ILE A 164 -10.04 18.34 -10.01
CA ILE A 164 -10.43 16.98 -10.37
C ILE A 164 -11.95 16.87 -10.30
N LYS A 165 -12.62 17.16 -11.42
CA LYS A 165 -14.09 17.17 -11.50
C LYS A 165 -14.61 15.77 -11.79
N THR A 166 -13.94 15.06 -12.69
CA THR A 166 -14.26 13.72 -13.17
C THR A 166 -13.17 12.71 -12.79
N GLU A 167 -13.42 11.41 -13.01
CA GLU A 167 -12.38 10.39 -12.80
C GLU A 167 -11.25 10.48 -13.82
N GLU A 168 -11.54 10.97 -15.03
CA GLU A 168 -10.56 11.18 -16.09
C GLU A 168 -9.57 12.30 -15.74
N ASP A 169 -9.97 13.23 -14.86
CA ASP A 169 -9.10 14.31 -14.39
C ASP A 169 -8.03 13.84 -13.40
N ILE A 170 -8.07 12.57 -12.94
CA ILE A 170 -7.03 11.97 -12.08
C ILE A 170 -5.80 11.64 -12.93
N THR A 171 -5.11 12.69 -13.37
CA THR A 171 -3.85 12.59 -14.10
C THR A 171 -2.67 12.98 -13.23
N TYR A 172 -1.46 12.56 -13.62
CA TYR A 172 -0.24 12.90 -12.90
C TYR A 172 -0.06 14.43 -12.76
N GLU A 173 -0.34 15.16 -13.84
CA GLU A 173 -0.21 16.61 -13.91
C GLU A 173 -1.23 17.30 -13.00
N ASN A 174 -2.46 16.80 -12.93
CA ASN A 174 -3.48 17.40 -12.06
C ASN A 174 -3.23 17.08 -10.58
N LEU A 175 -2.72 15.89 -10.26
CA LEU A 175 -2.33 15.54 -8.89
C LEU A 175 -1.18 16.41 -8.34
N GLN A 176 -0.29 16.90 -9.22
CA GLN A 176 0.76 17.85 -8.84
C GLN A 176 0.23 19.26 -8.53
N LYS A 177 -0.98 19.61 -8.99
CA LYS A 177 -1.56 20.94 -8.73
C LYS A 177 -2.26 21.04 -7.37
N LEU A 178 -2.48 19.93 -6.68
CA LEU A 178 -3.17 19.86 -5.38
C LEU A 178 -2.23 20.26 -4.23
N LYS A 179 -2.03 21.57 -4.06
CA LYS A 179 -1.06 22.13 -3.10
C LYS A 179 -1.50 21.97 -1.65
N TYR A 180 -2.79 22.08 -1.36
CA TYR A 180 -3.33 21.88 -0.03
C TYR A 180 -3.26 20.41 0.36
N LEU A 181 -3.50 19.50 -0.59
CA LEU A 181 -3.26 18.07 -0.40
C LEU A 181 -1.78 17.76 -0.04
N ASP A 182 -0.82 18.47 -0.65
CA ASP A 182 0.61 18.39 -0.28
C ASP A 182 0.93 18.91 1.13
N MET A 183 0.09 19.77 1.70
CA MET A 183 0.23 20.21 3.09
C MET A 183 -0.40 19.22 4.07
N VAL A 184 -1.45 18.51 3.65
CA VAL A 184 -2.15 17.51 4.46
C VAL A 184 -1.36 16.20 4.54
N LEU A 185 -0.63 15.84 3.48
CA LEU A 185 0.20 14.65 3.42
C LEU A 185 1.69 15.00 3.31
N SER A 186 2.50 14.38 4.15
CA SER A 186 3.97 14.39 4.03
C SER A 186 4.46 12.97 3.70
N GLY A 187 5.27 12.81 2.65
CA GLY A 187 5.85 11.51 2.28
C GLY A 187 6.67 11.51 0.99
N ASP A 188 7.30 10.37 0.69
CA ASP A 188 8.14 10.17 -0.50
C ASP A 188 7.32 9.88 -1.77
N ARG A 189 7.83 10.26 -2.96
CA ARG A 189 7.09 10.36 -4.24
C ARG A 189 6.04 9.28 -4.51
N PHE A 190 6.40 7.99 -4.46
CA PHE A 190 5.45 6.92 -4.79
C PHE A 190 4.36 6.75 -3.71
N GLY A 191 4.77 6.69 -2.44
CA GLY A 191 3.84 6.61 -1.31
C GLY A 191 2.94 7.84 -1.23
N LEU A 192 3.49 9.02 -1.50
CA LEU A 192 2.74 10.28 -1.57
C LEU A 192 1.70 10.23 -2.69
N ILE A 193 2.04 9.78 -3.90
CA ILE A 193 1.09 9.67 -5.01
C ILE A 193 -0.02 8.67 -4.68
N CYS A 194 0.29 7.48 -4.18
CA CYS A 194 -0.72 6.50 -3.78
C CYS A 194 -1.63 7.05 -2.66
N ALA A 195 -1.04 7.76 -1.69
CA ALA A 195 -1.80 8.42 -0.64
C ALA A 195 -2.71 9.54 -1.18
N LYS A 196 -2.19 10.36 -2.11
CA LYS A 196 -2.96 11.40 -2.80
C LYS A 196 -4.14 10.80 -3.56
N ILE A 197 -3.92 9.76 -4.37
CA ILE A 197 -4.99 9.08 -5.13
C ILE A 197 -6.05 8.53 -4.16
N GLY A 198 -5.61 7.93 -3.04
CA GLY A 198 -6.53 7.47 -1.99
C GLY A 198 -7.38 8.59 -1.41
N LEU A 199 -6.76 9.69 -1.00
CA LEU A 199 -7.47 10.84 -0.45
C LEU A 199 -8.40 11.48 -1.49
N VAL A 200 -7.97 11.63 -2.74
CA VAL A 200 -8.83 12.13 -3.83
C VAL A 200 -10.04 11.22 -4.02
N TYR A 201 -9.83 9.90 -4.09
CA TYR A 201 -10.93 8.95 -4.25
C TYR A 201 -11.94 9.04 -3.10
N PHE A 202 -11.45 8.99 -1.85
CA PHE A 202 -12.32 9.03 -0.67
C PHE A 202 -13.02 10.37 -0.53
N LEU A 203 -12.28 11.48 -0.57
CA LEU A 203 -12.81 12.81 -0.32
C LEU A 203 -13.61 13.37 -1.48
N ARG A 204 -13.48 12.85 -2.71
CA ARG A 204 -14.41 13.22 -3.77
C ARG A 204 -15.80 12.61 -3.54
N LYS A 205 -15.86 11.34 -3.14
CA LYS A 205 -17.11 10.56 -3.07
C LYS A 205 -17.76 10.53 -1.69
N PHE A 206 -16.98 10.72 -0.62
CA PHE A 206 -17.42 10.50 0.76
C PHE A 206 -16.99 11.63 1.69
N LYS A 207 -17.86 11.98 2.64
CA LYS A 207 -17.55 12.83 3.80
C LYS A 207 -17.29 11.92 5.00
N ILE A 208 -16.29 12.23 5.80
CA ILE A 208 -15.88 11.40 6.94
C ILE A 208 -16.03 12.20 8.22
N ASP A 209 -16.78 11.64 9.16
CA ASP A 209 -17.09 12.26 10.44
C ASP A 209 -16.71 11.31 11.60
N ARG A 210 -16.48 11.87 12.79
CA ARG A 210 -16.25 11.07 14.00
C ARG A 210 -17.51 10.30 14.43
N CYS A 211 -17.33 9.13 15.03
CA CYS A 211 -18.39 8.37 15.68
C CYS A 211 -18.16 8.31 17.21
N ALA A 212 -19.12 7.74 17.95
CA ALA A 212 -19.01 7.58 19.41
C ALA A 212 -17.78 6.75 19.85
N GLU A 213 -17.25 5.92 18.95
CA GLU A 213 -16.08 5.07 19.20
C GLU A 213 -14.77 5.68 18.67
N THR A 214 -14.80 6.87 18.07
CA THR A 214 -13.59 7.56 17.63
C THR A 214 -12.89 8.16 18.85
N PRO A 215 -11.63 7.76 19.16
CA PRO A 215 -10.92 8.33 20.29
C PRO A 215 -10.57 9.80 20.04
N ASP A 216 -10.66 10.65 21.07
CA ASP A 216 -10.26 12.07 20.94
C ASP A 216 -8.74 12.22 20.76
N LYS A 217 -7.95 11.28 21.27
CA LYS A 217 -6.51 11.20 21.07
C LYS A 217 -6.10 9.81 20.59
N MET A 218 -5.43 9.75 19.45
CA MET A 218 -4.94 8.48 18.89
C MET A 218 -3.83 7.92 19.78
N LEU A 219 -4.05 6.71 20.30
CA LEU A 219 -3.04 5.94 21.02
C LEU A 219 -2.38 4.96 20.05
N LEU A 220 -1.04 5.01 19.97
CA LEU A 220 -0.25 4.09 19.16
C LEU A 220 -0.03 2.77 19.91
N ASN A 221 0.05 1.67 19.18
CA ASN A 221 0.36 0.36 19.75
C ASN A 221 1.86 0.32 20.15
N PRO A 222 2.20 0.26 21.45
CA PRO A 222 3.60 0.31 21.91
C PRO A 222 4.37 -0.98 21.58
N ARG A 223 3.68 -2.05 21.18
CA ARG A 223 4.28 -3.34 20.80
C ARG A 223 4.45 -3.50 19.30
N SER A 224 3.97 -2.54 18.49
CA SER A 224 4.11 -2.57 17.05
C SER A 224 5.43 -1.92 16.63
N PRO A 225 6.24 -2.55 15.76
CA PRO A 225 7.42 -1.90 15.17
C PRO A 225 7.05 -0.77 14.19
N PHE A 226 5.77 -0.64 13.83
CA PHE A 226 5.23 0.39 12.95
C PHE A 226 4.23 1.28 13.70
N MET A 227 4.06 2.53 13.23
CA MET A 227 3.04 3.45 13.74
C MET A 227 1.63 2.96 13.37
N VAL A 228 1.01 2.21 14.29
CA VAL A 228 -0.32 1.61 14.12
C VAL A 228 -1.22 2.00 15.29
N PRO A 229 -2.50 2.34 15.06
CA PRO A 229 -3.45 2.66 16.13
C PRO A 229 -3.76 1.43 17.00
N LEU A 230 -3.77 1.61 18.32
CA LEU A 230 -3.98 0.52 19.29
C LEU A 230 -5.33 -0.19 19.13
N ASN A 231 -6.40 0.57 18.92
CA ASN A 231 -7.78 0.07 18.83
C ASN A 231 -8.38 0.24 17.42
N GLY A 232 -7.53 0.39 16.40
CA GLY A 232 -7.98 0.78 15.05
C GLY A 232 -8.55 2.20 15.01
N ILE A 233 -9.12 2.58 13.86
CA ILE A 233 -9.73 3.90 13.64
C ILE A 233 -11.15 3.68 13.13
N LYS A 234 -12.13 3.84 14.02
CA LYS A 234 -13.56 3.78 13.71
C LYS A 234 -14.08 5.19 13.43
N MET A 235 -14.77 5.36 12.31
CA MET A 235 -15.31 6.64 11.84
C MET A 235 -16.57 6.40 11.03
N THR A 236 -17.44 7.39 10.97
CA THR A 236 -18.65 7.38 10.14
C THR A 236 -18.29 7.87 8.74
N VAL A 237 -18.79 7.18 7.72
CA VAL A 237 -18.57 7.55 6.31
C VAL A 237 -19.92 7.83 5.68
N HIS A 238 -20.11 9.06 5.21
CA HIS A 238 -21.31 9.50 4.53
C HIS A 238 -21.02 9.58 3.03
N LYS A 239 -21.87 8.96 2.20
CA LYS A 239 -21.81 9.20 0.76
C LYS A 239 -22.23 10.65 0.51
N SER A 240 -21.36 11.44 -0.10
CA SER A 240 -21.68 12.83 -0.44
C SER A 240 -22.84 12.83 -1.44
N ARG A 241 -23.95 13.52 -1.11
CA ARG A 241 -25.09 13.72 -2.02
C ARG A 241 -24.89 14.88 -2.99
N TYR A 242 -23.76 15.59 -2.89
CA TYR A 242 -23.40 16.62 -3.84
C TYR A 242 -22.62 15.95 -4.98
N PHE A 243 -23.39 15.74 -6.06
CA PHE A 243 -23.12 15.13 -7.38
C PHE A 243 -23.16 13.60 -7.45
#